data_AF-A0A2M8AYU9-F1
#
_entry.id   AF-A0A2M8AYU9-F1
#
_cell.length_a   1.000
_cell.length_b   1.000
_cell.length_c   1.000
_cell.angle_alpha   90.00
_cell.angle_beta   90.00
_cell.angle_gamma   90.00
#
_symmetry.space_group_name_H-M   'P 1'
#
loop_
_entity.id
_entity.type
_entity.pdbx_description
1 polymer ?
#
loop_
_entity_poly.entity_id
_entity_poly.type
_entity_poly.pdbx_seq_one_letter_code
_entity_poly.pdbx_strand_id
1 'polypeptide(L)'
;MRRDCSSSSGPNLGRPTVDTLKGSRHANMKELRFDWEGEVWRVVFAFDPKRRAVLLVGGDKAGVDKKRFYKRLVAVADERFDRHLASLRAKSDRRAGKEKRHGKKS
;
A
#
# COMPACT_ATOMS: atom_id res chain seq x y z
N MET A 1 16.01 47.76 10.22
CA MET A 1 16.10 46.29 10.38
C MET A 1 14.93 45.79 11.23
N ARG A 2 13.87 45.24 10.60
CA ARG A 2 12.84 44.46 11.27
C ARG A 2 12.87 43.07 10.64
N ARG A 3 12.99 42.02 11.46
CA ARG A 3 12.97 40.63 11.01
C ARG A 3 11.55 40.28 10.64
N ASP A 4 11.28 40.08 9.36
CA ASP A 4 10.01 39.54 8.90
C ASP A 4 10.07 38.02 8.98
N CYS A 5 9.48 37.47 10.04
CA CYS A 5 9.08 36.08 10.10
C CYS A 5 7.89 35.90 9.14
N SER A 6 8.17 35.68 7.85
CA SER A 6 7.14 35.22 6.92
C SER A 6 7.00 33.71 7.07
N SER A 7 5.97 33.31 7.80
CA SER A 7 5.41 31.96 7.87
C SER A 7 4.84 31.53 6.51
N SER A 8 5.70 31.37 5.49
CA SER A 8 5.28 31.07 4.11
C SER A 8 5.25 29.57 3.78
N SER A 9 5.22 28.68 4.78
CA SER A 9 4.81 27.29 4.55
C SER A 9 3.28 27.22 4.49
N GLY A 10 2.72 27.64 3.35
CA GLY A 10 1.27 27.60 3.12
C GLY A 10 0.72 26.17 3.17
N PRO A 11 -0.57 25.97 3.52
CA PRO A 11 -1.25 24.67 3.63
C PRO A 11 -1.48 23.94 2.27
N ASN A 12 -0.68 24.29 1.26
CA ASN A 12 -0.83 23.93 -0.15
C ASN A 12 0.34 23.08 -0.68
N LEU A 13 1.08 22.39 0.19
CA LEU A 13 1.80 21.18 -0.21
C LEU A 13 0.73 20.13 -0.51
N GLY A 14 0.35 20.00 -1.78
CA GLY A 14 -0.83 19.27 -2.25
C GLY A 14 -1.08 17.98 -1.49
N ARG A 15 -2.24 17.90 -0.82
CA ARG A 15 -2.61 16.74 -0.01
C ARG A 15 -2.44 15.47 -0.84
N PRO A 16 -1.71 14.46 -0.34
CA PRO A 16 -1.53 13.23 -1.08
C PRO A 16 -2.90 12.64 -1.40
N THR A 17 -3.15 12.37 -2.68
CA THR A 17 -4.45 11.84 -3.13
C THR A 17 -4.42 10.33 -3.01
N VAL A 18 -5.47 9.75 -2.44
CA VAL A 18 -5.64 8.30 -2.35
C VAL A 18 -6.80 7.90 -3.25
N ASP A 19 -6.52 7.01 -4.19
CA ASP A 19 -7.50 6.48 -5.13
C ASP A 19 -7.51 4.95 -5.12
N THR A 20 -8.56 4.37 -5.71
CA THR A 20 -8.60 2.92 -5.96
C THR A 20 -7.71 2.58 -7.15
N LEU A 21 -6.80 1.63 -6.98
CA LEU A 21 -5.91 1.19 -8.05
C LEU A 21 -6.70 0.37 -9.07
N LYS A 22 -6.86 0.91 -10.27
CA LYS A 22 -7.54 0.22 -11.38
C LYS A 22 -6.62 -0.82 -12.02
N GLY A 23 -7.23 -1.92 -12.50
CA GLY A 23 -6.51 -2.99 -13.21
C GLY A 23 -5.83 -4.02 -12.32
N SER A 24 -5.89 -3.86 -11.00
CA SER A 24 -5.51 -4.93 -10.05
C SER A 24 -6.58 -6.02 -10.03
N ARG A 25 -6.16 -7.27 -9.80
CA ARG A 25 -7.08 -8.39 -9.51
C ARG A 25 -7.78 -8.25 -8.15
N HIS A 26 -7.32 -7.33 -7.29
CA HIS A 26 -7.88 -7.06 -5.98
C HIS A 26 -8.60 -5.71 -5.95
N ALA A 27 -9.93 -5.74 -5.85
CA ALA A 27 -10.78 -4.55 -5.90
C ALA A 27 -10.54 -3.54 -4.76
N ASN A 28 -9.92 -3.96 -3.66
CA ASN A 28 -9.67 -3.15 -2.48
C ASN A 28 -8.24 -2.53 -2.44
N MET A 29 -7.48 -2.64 -3.53
CA MET A 29 -6.14 -2.07 -3.63
C MET A 29 -6.20 -0.56 -3.88
N LYS A 30 -5.34 0.19 -3.19
CA LYS A 30 -5.33 1.66 -3.19
C LYS A 30 -3.97 2.19 -3.62
N GLU A 31 -3.98 3.36 -4.26
CA GLU A 31 -2.80 4.11 -4.66
C GLU A 31 -2.76 5.43 -3.89
N LEU A 32 -1.66 5.67 -3.20
CA LEU A 32 -1.27 6.96 -2.64
C LEU A 32 -0.41 7.70 -3.67
N ARG A 33 -0.77 8.94 -3.96
CA ARG A 33 -0.13 9.78 -4.97
C ARG A 33 0.36 11.06 -4.32
N PHE A 34 1.66 11.29 -4.37
CA PHE A 34 2.26 12.51 -3.85
C PHE A 34 3.50 12.88 -4.67
N ASP A 35 3.87 14.14 -4.59
CA ASP A 35 5.03 14.68 -5.26
C ASP A 35 6.03 15.11 -4.17
N TRP A 36 7.31 14.83 -4.39
CA TRP A 36 8.37 15.10 -3.41
C TRP A 36 9.66 15.47 -4.14
N GLU A 37 10.21 16.65 -3.88
CA GLU A 37 11.50 17.10 -4.46
C GLU A 37 11.57 16.97 -6.01
N GLY A 38 10.46 17.22 -6.71
CA GLY A 38 10.37 17.09 -8.18
C GLY A 38 10.03 15.68 -8.69
N GLU A 39 10.01 14.68 -7.81
CA GLU A 39 9.65 13.30 -8.12
C GLU A 39 8.16 13.04 -7.94
N VAL A 40 7.60 12.13 -8.73
CA VAL A 40 6.16 11.84 -8.79
C VAL A 40 5.91 10.44 -8.25
N TRP A 41 5.79 10.33 -6.93
CA TRP A 41 5.69 9.06 -6.22
C TRP A 41 4.29 8.45 -6.30
N ARG A 42 4.25 7.14 -6.54
CA ARG A 42 3.04 6.32 -6.47
C ARG A 42 3.31 5.14 -5.55
N VAL A 43 2.50 5.01 -4.50
CA VAL A 43 2.61 3.93 -3.52
C VAL A 43 1.32 3.15 -3.49
N VAL A 44 1.41 1.84 -3.71
CA VAL A 44 0.27 0.94 -3.69
C VAL A 44 0.20 0.23 -2.34
N PHE A 45 -0.99 0.19 -1.78
CA PHE A 45 -1.27 -0.49 -0.52
C PHE A 45 -2.65 -1.14 -0.52
N ALA A 46 -2.86 -2.11 0.36
CA ALA A 46 -4.17 -2.73 0.56
C ALA A 46 -4.39 -3.06 2.04
N PHE A 47 -5.65 -3.20 2.44
CA PHE A 47 -6.00 -3.73 3.75
C PHE A 47 -6.18 -5.24 3.66
N ASP A 48 -5.53 -5.98 4.55
CA ASP A 48 -5.72 -7.42 4.67
C ASP A 48 -7.03 -7.77 5.42
N PRO A 49 -7.46 -9.05 5.43
CA PRO A 49 -8.66 -9.48 6.17
C PRO A 49 -8.62 -9.21 7.68
N LYS A 50 -7.43 -8.94 8.24
CA LYS A 50 -7.23 -8.55 9.64
C LYS A 50 -7.22 -7.03 9.83
N ARG A 51 -7.66 -6.28 8.80
CA ARG A 51 -7.75 -4.81 8.76
C ARG A 51 -6.40 -4.12 8.94
N ARG A 52 -5.30 -4.76 8.53
CA ARG A 52 -3.96 -4.17 8.58
C ARG A 52 -3.59 -3.61 7.21
N ALA A 53 -3.08 -2.37 7.20
CA ALA A 53 -2.53 -1.79 5.99
C ALA A 53 -1.21 -2.49 5.63
N VAL A 54 -1.08 -2.89 4.37
CA VAL A 54 0.12 -3.51 3.81
C VAL A 54 0.60 -2.64 2.66
N LEU A 55 1.79 -2.06 2.80
CA LEU A 55 2.47 -1.37 1.72
C LEU A 55 3.06 -2.40 0.76
N LEU A 56 2.66 -2.34 -0.51
CA LEU A 56 2.98 -3.38 -1.49
C LEU A 56 4.14 -2.95 -2.38
N VAL A 57 4.09 -1.75 -2.95
CA VAL A 57 5.14 -1.24 -3.84
C VAL A 57 5.09 0.28 -3.90
N GLY A 58 6.25 0.92 -3.96
CA GLY A 58 6.41 2.34 -4.27
C GLY A 58 7.25 2.49 -5.52
N GLY A 59 6.93 3.46 -6.37
CA GLY A 59 7.73 3.79 -7.53
C GLY A 59 7.59 5.25 -7.89
N ASP A 60 8.69 5.85 -8.33
CA ASP A 60 8.67 7.13 -9.00
C ASP A 60 8.24 6.97 -10.46
N LYS A 61 7.33 7.85 -10.87
CA LYS A 61 6.75 7.89 -12.20
C LYS A 61 7.46 8.94 -13.08
N ALA A 62 8.36 9.76 -12.55
CA ALA A 62 9.01 10.82 -13.32
C ALA A 62 9.80 10.22 -14.50
N GLY A 63 9.62 10.79 -15.70
CA GLY A 63 10.32 10.35 -16.91
C GLY A 63 9.96 8.96 -17.48
N VAL A 64 9.04 8.20 -16.87
CA VAL A 64 8.67 6.85 -17.34
C VAL A 64 7.35 6.87 -18.12
N ASP A 65 7.27 6.08 -19.20
CA ASP A 65 6.00 5.82 -19.91
C ASP A 65 4.92 5.34 -18.93
N LYS A 66 3.78 6.05 -18.91
CA LYS A 66 2.70 5.81 -17.96
C LYS A 66 2.18 4.37 -18.05
N LYS A 67 2.01 3.84 -19.27
CA LYS A 67 1.42 2.51 -19.48
C LYS A 67 2.35 1.41 -18.96
N ARG A 68 3.64 1.48 -19.28
CA ARG A 68 4.66 0.53 -18.79
C ARG A 68 4.82 0.61 -17.28
N PHE A 69 4.83 1.82 -16.72
CA PHE A 69 4.91 2.05 -15.27
C PHE A 69 3.76 1.36 -14.55
N TYR A 70 2.51 1.70 -14.90
CA TYR A 70 1.34 1.12 -14.24
C TYR A 70 1.22 -0.39 -14.45
N LYS A 71 1.56 -0.91 -15.64
CA LYS A 71 1.58 -2.36 -15.87
C LYS A 71 2.51 -3.09 -14.89
N ARG A 72 3.72 -2.56 -14.67
CA ARG A 72 4.68 -3.13 -13.72
C ARG A 72 4.24 -2.94 -12.28
N LEU A 73 3.81 -1.73 -11.92
CA LEU A 73 3.37 -1.38 -10.57
C LEU A 73 2.22 -2.29 -10.10
N VAL A 74 1.20 -2.45 -10.95
CA VAL A 74 0.04 -3.32 -10.67
C VAL A 74 0.49 -4.79 -10.56
N ALA A 75 1.26 -5.29 -11.51
CA ALA A 75 1.70 -6.70 -11.49
C ALA A 75 2.48 -7.06 -10.22
N VAL A 76 3.40 -6.18 -9.80
CA VAL A 76 4.19 -6.38 -8.57
C VAL A 76 3.32 -6.28 -7.32
N ALA A 77 2.38 -5.34 -7.28
CA ALA A 77 1.48 -5.18 -6.14
C ALA A 77 0.58 -6.42 -5.95
N ASP A 78 0.03 -6.91 -7.06
CA ASP A 78 -0.82 -8.09 -7.13
C ASP A 78 -0.09 -9.34 -6.62
N GLU A 79 1.12 -9.62 -7.12
CA GLU A 79 1.93 -10.76 -6.68
C GLU A 79 2.24 -10.69 -5.17
N ARG A 80 2.64 -9.51 -4.70
CA ARG A 80 2.99 -9.31 -3.29
C ARG A 80 1.77 -9.49 -2.37
N PHE A 81 0.59 -9.04 -2.81
CA PHE A 81 -0.62 -9.17 -2.01
C PHE A 81 -1.14 -10.61 -1.99
N ASP A 82 -1.12 -11.32 -3.11
CA ASP A 82 -1.44 -12.75 -3.17
C ASP A 82 -0.59 -13.56 -2.18
N ARG A 83 0.72 -13.31 -2.18
CA ARG A 83 1.65 -13.97 -1.24
C ARG A 83 1.33 -13.64 0.22
N HIS A 84 0.94 -12.40 0.52
CA HIS A 84 0.51 -12.01 1.87
C HIS A 84 -0.75 -12.75 2.30
N LEU A 85 -1.75 -12.84 1.42
CA LEU A 85 -2.99 -13.55 1.69
C LEU A 85 -2.78 -15.05 1.89
N ALA A 86 -1.92 -15.68 1.07
CA ALA A 86 -1.55 -17.09 1.24
C ALA A 86 -0.87 -17.34 2.61
N SER A 87 0.06 -16.46 3.00
CA SER A 87 0.72 -16.51 4.31
C SER A 87 -0.27 -16.35 5.47
N LEU A 88 -1.29 -15.51 5.33
CA LEU A 88 -2.33 -15.33 6.34
C LEU A 88 -3.20 -16.57 6.51
N ARG A 89 -3.58 -17.24 5.41
CA ARG A 89 -4.35 -18.49 5.42
C ARG A 89 -3.57 -19.61 6.11
N ALA A 90 -2.30 -19.80 5.74
CA ALA A 90 -1.44 -20.78 6.39
C ALA A 90 -1.30 -20.55 7.91
N LYS A 91 -1.31 -19.29 8.36
CA LYS A 91 -1.26 -18.94 9.78
C LYS A 91 -2.59 -19.17 10.51
N SER A 92 -3.75 -18.99 9.87
CA SER A 92 -5.04 -19.32 10.49
C SER A 92 -5.18 -20.82 10.72
N ASP A 93 -4.82 -21.64 9.74
CA ASP A 93 -4.99 -23.09 9.81
C ASP A 93 -4.12 -23.72 10.91
N ARG A 94 -2.89 -23.22 11.06
CA ARG A 94 -1.98 -23.61 12.15
C ARG A 94 -2.52 -23.26 13.54
N ARG A 95 -3.26 -22.15 13.68
CA ARG A 95 -3.88 -21.76 14.96
C ARG A 95 -5.06 -22.67 15.30
N ALA A 96 -5.93 -22.95 14.33
CA ALA A 96 -7.06 -23.87 14.50
C ALA A 96 -6.61 -25.29 14.91
N GLY A 97 -5.49 -25.78 14.35
CA GLY A 97 -4.92 -27.08 14.71
C GLY A 97 -4.34 -27.17 16.13
N LYS A 98 -3.87 -26.06 16.71
CA LYS A 98 -3.36 -26.04 18.10
C LYS A 98 -4.48 -26.05 19.14
N GLU A 99 -5.58 -25.36 18.87
CA GLU A 99 -6.73 -25.29 19.78
C GLU A 99 -7.41 -26.65 19.96
N LYS A 100 -7.54 -27.41 18.86
CA LYS A 100 -8.09 -28.79 18.87
C LYS A 100 -7.28 -29.78 19.71
N ARG A 101 -5.98 -29.54 19.93
CA ARG A 101 -5.09 -30.44 20.70
C ARG A 101 -5.10 -30.17 22.21
N HIS A 102 -5.58 -29.00 22.65
CA HIS A 102 -5.56 -28.62 24.06
C HIS A 102 -6.86 -28.96 24.82
N GLY A 103 -7.99 -29.16 24.11
CA GLY A 103 -9.28 -29.49 24.71
C GLY A 103 -9.52 -30.97 25.03
N LYS A 104 -8.48 -31.82 25.07
CA LYS A 104 -8.59 -33.26 25.36
C LYS A 104 -7.67 -33.63 26.52
N LYS A 105 -7.97 -33.15 27.71
CA LYS A 105 -7.51 -33.74 28.97
C LYS A 105 -8.77 -34.13 29.76
N SER A 106 -8.91 -35.45 29.94
CA SER A 106 -9.83 -36.10 30.88
C SER A 106 -9.57 -35.69 32.31
#